data_AF-A0A7C2XFI7-F1
#
_entry.id   AF-A0A7C2XFI7-F1
#
_cell.length_a   1.000
_cell.length_b   1.000
_cell.length_c   1.000
_cell.angle_alpha   90.00
_cell.angle_beta   90.00
_cell.angle_gamma   90.00
#
_symmetry.space_group_name_H-M   'P 1'
#
loop_
_entity.id
_entity.type
_entity.pdbx_description
1 polymer ?
#
loop_
_entity_poly.entity_id
_entity_poly.type
_entity_poly.pdbx_seq_one_letter_code
_entity_poly.pdbx_strand_id
1 'polypeptide(L)'
;MGFLNEYGLIHVRGNYYRYPLVLRSKVYRVQTEKIPFVAVHADPNPFIDEPILELGPTAELCFSKELLKNFDLEYFIEDFLSNYHLINSLVNILKESEIRRFMSKNLFYKLPFLGKKLFAEEARKIIPKLKHEHLVFKKGGVRPQLIDIKNKKMLLGERNFYFGKLVFCITPSPGASASLLNAYEISSYVCKELDKKFYEDEFINYFKIEKENIQ
;
A
#
# COMPACT_ATOMS: atom_id res chain seq x y z
N MET A 1 -3.32 -16.83 10.07
CA MET A 1 -1.94 -16.38 10.34
C MET A 1 -1.63 -16.78 11.77
N GLY A 2 -0.53 -17.49 12.07
CA GLY A 2 -0.30 -18.15 13.37
C GLY A 2 -0.84 -17.42 14.63
N PHE A 3 -0.31 -16.24 14.95
CA PHE A 3 -0.74 -15.42 16.11
C PHE A 3 -2.00 -14.57 15.87
N LEU A 4 -2.47 -14.49 14.62
CA LEU A 4 -3.52 -13.58 14.15
C LEU A 4 -4.55 -14.36 13.34
N ASN A 5 -5.16 -15.39 13.95
CA ASN A 5 -6.07 -16.31 13.25
C ASN A 5 -7.38 -15.66 12.80
N GLU A 6 -7.76 -14.54 13.42
CA GLU A 6 -8.91 -13.72 13.06
C GLU A 6 -8.63 -12.74 11.90
N TYR A 7 -7.40 -12.72 11.40
CA TYR A 7 -6.99 -11.90 10.26
C TYR A 7 -6.46 -12.74 9.10
N GLY A 8 -6.67 -12.22 7.91
CA GLY A 8 -6.09 -12.72 6.67
C GLY A 8 -5.29 -11.64 5.96
N LEU A 9 -4.35 -12.06 5.11
CA LEU A 9 -3.55 -11.16 4.29
C LEU A 9 -3.78 -11.45 2.81
N ILE A 10 -4.09 -10.38 2.07
CA ILE A 10 -3.95 -10.38 0.61
C ILE A 10 -2.78 -9.49 0.22
N HIS A 11 -2.11 -9.84 -0.86
CA HIS A 11 -1.02 -9.02 -1.38
C HIS A 11 -1.53 -8.15 -2.52
N VAL A 12 -1.18 -6.86 -2.47
CA VAL A 12 -1.56 -5.88 -3.48
C VAL A 12 -0.31 -5.24 -4.02
N ARG A 13 -0.16 -5.27 -5.34
CA ARG A 13 0.93 -4.60 -6.04
C ARG A 13 0.49 -3.19 -6.46
N GLY A 14 1.30 -2.21 -6.12
CA GLY A 14 1.14 -0.83 -6.58
C GLY A 14 1.99 -0.58 -7.82
N ASN A 15 1.47 -0.74 -9.04
CA ASN A 15 2.29 -0.50 -10.25
C ASN A 15 2.25 0.97 -10.69
N TYR A 16 3.26 1.38 -11.44
CA TYR A 16 3.41 2.77 -11.89
C TYR A 16 3.66 2.83 -13.40
N TYR A 17 3.48 4.02 -13.96
CA TYR A 17 3.99 4.38 -15.27
C TYR A 17 5.01 5.49 -15.13
N ARG A 18 6.14 5.35 -15.83
CA ARG A 18 7.09 6.43 -16.04
C ARG A 18 6.60 7.32 -17.18
N TYR A 19 6.84 8.61 -17.05
CA TYR A 19 6.50 9.63 -18.03
C TYR A 19 7.59 10.71 -18.04
N PRO A 20 7.81 11.43 -19.17
CA PRO A 20 8.74 12.56 -19.19
C PRO A 20 8.45 13.58 -18.09
N LEU A 21 9.50 14.16 -17.51
CA LEU A 21 9.34 15.11 -16.41
C LEU A 21 8.60 16.37 -16.89
N VAL A 22 7.36 16.55 -16.42
CA VAL A 22 6.52 17.73 -16.71
C VAL A 22 6.01 18.42 -15.45
N LEU A 23 6.34 17.88 -14.27
CA LEU A 23 6.00 18.42 -12.95
C LEU A 23 7.26 18.49 -12.08
N ARG A 24 7.36 19.51 -11.23
CA ARG A 24 8.48 19.70 -10.29
C ARG A 24 8.15 19.33 -8.85
N SER A 25 6.89 19.00 -8.58
CA SER A 25 6.39 18.69 -7.24
C SER A 25 5.46 17.49 -7.26
N LYS A 26 5.32 16.82 -6.12
CA LYS A 26 4.36 15.71 -5.96
C LYS A 26 2.94 16.25 -6.00
N VAL A 27 2.05 15.57 -6.70
CA VAL A 27 0.62 15.93 -6.77
C VAL A 27 -0.22 14.72 -6.38
N TYR A 28 -0.83 14.79 -5.21
CA TYR A 28 -1.74 13.76 -4.68
C TYR A 28 -3.19 14.17 -4.89
N ARG A 29 -4.02 13.21 -5.29
CA ARG A 29 -5.46 13.40 -5.39
C ARG A 29 -6.13 13.06 -4.06
N VAL A 30 -7.26 13.70 -3.79
CA VAL A 30 -8.07 13.43 -2.61
C VAL A 30 -8.48 11.95 -2.59
N GLN A 31 -8.24 11.30 -1.46
CA GLN A 31 -8.54 9.90 -1.24
C GLN A 31 -10.02 9.68 -0.95
N THR A 32 -10.57 8.56 -1.42
CA THR A 32 -11.93 8.13 -1.05
C THR A 32 -11.85 7.18 0.15
N GLU A 33 -12.61 7.46 1.22
CA GLU A 33 -12.56 6.72 2.49
C GLU A 33 -12.76 5.21 2.35
N LYS A 34 -13.61 4.78 1.40
CA LYS A 34 -13.95 3.36 1.20
C LYS A 34 -12.89 2.55 0.46
N ILE A 35 -11.85 3.20 -0.07
CA ILE A 35 -10.80 2.55 -0.86
C ILE A 35 -9.47 2.65 -0.08
N PRO A 36 -8.85 1.52 0.32
CA PRO A 36 -7.59 1.51 1.10
C PRO A 36 -6.35 1.91 0.29
N PHE A 37 -6.52 2.14 -1.00
CA PHE A 37 -5.42 2.34 -1.93
C PHE A 37 -5.40 3.79 -2.38
N VAL A 38 -4.22 4.40 -2.23
CA VAL A 38 -3.97 5.78 -2.67
C VAL A 38 -4.41 5.97 -4.11
N ALA A 39 -5.17 7.03 -4.36
CA ALA A 39 -5.53 7.47 -5.70
C ALA A 39 -4.27 7.68 -6.56
N VAL A 40 -4.45 7.63 -7.89
CA VAL A 40 -3.37 7.96 -8.82
C VAL A 40 -2.82 9.34 -8.47
N HIS A 41 -1.51 9.42 -8.26
CA HIS A 41 -0.73 10.61 -7.99
C HIS A 41 0.46 10.68 -8.94
N ALA A 42 1.09 11.84 -8.98
CA ALA A 42 2.28 12.10 -9.77
C ALA A 42 3.45 12.41 -8.85
N ASP A 43 4.52 11.67 -8.99
CA ASP A 43 5.72 11.79 -8.17
C ASP A 43 6.96 12.00 -9.05
N PRO A 44 7.54 13.21 -9.10
CA PRO A 44 8.82 13.41 -9.74
C PRO A 44 9.91 12.75 -8.88
N ASN A 45 10.69 11.85 -9.47
CA ASN A 45 11.82 11.22 -8.78
C ASN A 45 13.11 12.00 -9.12
N PRO A 46 13.63 12.85 -8.21
CA PRO A 46 14.84 13.64 -8.46
C PRO A 46 16.14 12.85 -8.20
N PHE A 47 16.06 11.63 -7.67
CA PHE A 47 17.21 10.86 -7.19
C PHE A 47 17.79 9.91 -8.25
N ILE A 48 17.48 10.15 -9.51
CA ILE A 48 17.92 9.34 -10.66
C ILE A 48 18.54 10.26 -11.70
N ASP A 49 19.55 9.74 -12.42
CA ASP A 49 20.37 10.52 -13.35
C ASP A 49 19.54 11.23 -14.44
N GLU A 50 18.46 10.58 -14.90
CA GLU A 50 17.45 11.16 -15.77
C GLU A 50 16.14 11.33 -14.99
N PRO A 51 15.81 12.55 -14.56
CA PRO A 51 14.57 12.82 -13.84
C PRO A 51 13.36 12.38 -14.66
N ILE A 52 12.55 11.51 -14.07
CA ILE A 52 11.29 11.05 -14.64
C ILE A 52 10.15 11.30 -13.66
N LEU A 53 8.94 11.34 -14.22
CA LEU A 53 7.71 11.37 -13.45
C LEU A 53 7.16 9.96 -13.30
N GLU A 54 6.88 9.54 -12.07
CA GLU A 54 6.15 8.31 -11.78
C GLU A 54 4.67 8.63 -11.55
N LEU A 55 3.80 7.92 -12.27
CA LEU A 55 2.35 8.06 -12.22
C LEU A 55 1.73 6.76 -11.73
N GLY A 56 0.95 6.81 -10.65
CA GLY A 56 0.33 5.64 -10.05
C GLY A 56 -0.05 5.88 -8.59
N PRO A 57 -0.25 4.84 -7.78
CA PRO A 57 -0.22 3.44 -8.16
C PRO A 57 -1.50 3.02 -8.90
N THR A 58 -1.40 1.98 -9.71
CA THR A 58 -2.52 1.06 -9.95
C THR A 58 -2.52 -0.02 -8.88
N ALA A 59 -3.69 -0.50 -8.47
CA ALA A 59 -3.83 -1.53 -7.45
C ALA A 59 -4.15 -2.88 -8.09
N GLU A 60 -3.18 -3.79 -8.06
CA GLU A 60 -3.29 -5.15 -8.57
C GLU A 60 -3.35 -6.14 -7.40
N LEU A 61 -4.38 -6.98 -7.33
CA LEU A 61 -4.34 -8.16 -6.46
C LEU A 61 -3.25 -9.11 -6.99
N CYS A 62 -2.29 -9.46 -6.14
CA CYS A 62 -1.14 -10.26 -6.47
C CYS A 62 -1.14 -11.55 -5.65
N PHE A 63 -0.86 -12.67 -6.30
CA PHE A 63 -0.69 -13.96 -5.65
C PHE A 63 0.78 -14.29 -5.49
N SER A 64 1.55 -13.34 -4.95
CA SER A 64 2.96 -13.53 -4.63
C SER A 64 3.36 -12.63 -3.48
N LYS A 65 4.25 -13.15 -2.62
CA LYS A 65 4.89 -12.39 -1.54
C LYS A 65 6.04 -11.51 -2.06
N GLU A 66 6.57 -11.82 -3.24
CA GLU A 66 7.79 -11.23 -3.76
C GLU A 66 7.55 -10.22 -4.89
N LEU A 67 8.43 -9.22 -4.98
CA LEU A 67 8.37 -8.22 -6.04
C LEU A 67 8.63 -8.85 -7.42
N LEU A 68 9.65 -9.71 -7.55
CA LEU A 68 10.08 -10.23 -8.85
C LEU A 68 9.13 -11.30 -9.38
N LYS A 69 8.60 -12.14 -8.50
CA LYS A 69 7.70 -13.24 -8.85
C LYS A 69 6.30 -12.68 -9.20
N ASN A 70 5.76 -13.08 -10.35
CA ASN A 70 4.41 -12.66 -10.76
C ASN A 70 3.33 -13.50 -10.06
N PHE A 71 3.65 -14.75 -9.80
CA PHE A 71 2.75 -15.71 -9.20
C PHE A 71 3.56 -16.73 -8.39
N ASP A 72 3.12 -16.95 -7.16
CA ASP A 72 3.72 -17.87 -6.22
C ASP A 72 2.73 -18.99 -5.91
N LEU A 73 2.99 -20.17 -6.46
CA LEU A 73 2.05 -21.30 -6.39
C LEU A 73 1.88 -21.80 -4.96
N GLU A 74 2.95 -21.83 -4.17
CA GLU A 74 2.92 -22.24 -2.77
C GLU A 74 2.05 -21.29 -1.96
N TYR A 75 2.31 -19.97 -2.03
CA TYR A 75 1.44 -18.96 -1.42
C TYR A 75 -0.01 -19.08 -1.89
N PHE A 76 -0.24 -19.26 -3.19
CA PHE A 76 -1.58 -19.33 -3.73
C PHE A 76 -2.37 -20.52 -3.20
N ILE A 77 -1.75 -21.71 -3.11
CA ILE A 77 -2.42 -22.91 -2.65
C ILE A 77 -2.50 -22.91 -1.12
N GLU A 78 -1.36 -22.75 -0.44
CA GLU A 78 -1.22 -23.01 0.99
C GLU A 78 -1.72 -21.85 1.86
N ASP A 79 -1.56 -20.60 1.43
CA ASP A 79 -1.99 -19.43 2.20
C ASP A 79 -3.34 -18.87 1.74
N PHE A 80 -3.60 -18.85 0.43
CA PHE A 80 -4.80 -18.22 -0.14
C PHE A 80 -5.96 -19.21 -0.34
N LEU A 81 -5.78 -20.27 -1.13
CA LEU A 81 -6.87 -21.21 -1.47
C LEU A 81 -7.31 -22.07 -0.29
N SER A 82 -6.38 -22.48 0.58
CA SER A 82 -6.69 -23.24 1.79
C SER A 82 -7.55 -22.46 2.80
N ASN A 83 -7.54 -21.12 2.73
CA ASN A 83 -8.19 -20.25 3.69
C ASN A 83 -9.60 -19.86 3.23
N TYR A 84 -10.55 -20.78 3.42
CA TYR A 84 -11.96 -20.55 3.08
C TYR A 84 -12.54 -19.27 3.71
N HIS A 85 -12.16 -18.95 4.95
CA HIS A 85 -12.66 -17.77 5.63
C HIS A 85 -12.16 -16.46 5.00
N LEU A 86 -10.91 -16.43 4.54
CA LEU A 86 -10.37 -15.32 3.75
C LEU A 86 -11.14 -15.17 2.43
N ILE A 87 -11.33 -16.27 1.68
CA ILE A 87 -12.07 -16.24 0.41
C ILE A 87 -13.50 -15.72 0.61
N ASN A 88 -14.21 -16.23 1.61
CA ASN A 88 -15.57 -15.78 1.95
C ASN A 88 -15.59 -14.29 2.32
N SER A 89 -14.57 -13.81 3.03
CA SER A 89 -14.43 -12.38 3.35
C SER A 89 -14.22 -11.54 2.10
N LEU A 90 -13.40 -12.00 1.15
CA LEU A 90 -13.19 -11.31 -0.13
C LEU A 90 -14.46 -11.27 -0.98
N VAL A 91 -15.22 -12.38 -1.04
CA VAL A 91 -16.53 -12.40 -1.72
C VAL A 91 -17.48 -11.38 -1.10
N ASN A 92 -17.49 -11.26 0.23
CA ASN A 92 -18.30 -10.26 0.92
C ASN A 92 -17.85 -8.82 0.60
N ILE A 93 -16.55 -8.55 0.64
CA ILE A 93 -15.96 -7.26 0.28
C ILE A 93 -16.31 -6.87 -1.16
N LEU A 94 -16.33 -7.84 -2.09
CA LEU A 94 -16.74 -7.63 -3.48
C LEU A 94 -18.23 -7.33 -3.66
N LYS A 95 -19.08 -7.45 -2.63
CA LYS A 95 -20.48 -6.99 -2.74
C LYS A 95 -20.55 -5.46 -2.86
N GLU A 96 -19.57 -4.75 -2.28
CA GLU A 96 -19.48 -3.30 -2.34
C GLU A 96 -19.21 -2.82 -3.78
N SER A 97 -20.14 -2.02 -4.32
CA SER A 97 -20.10 -1.55 -5.71
C SER A 97 -18.89 -0.68 -6.00
N GLU A 98 -18.49 0.17 -5.04
CA GLU A 98 -17.32 1.03 -5.17
C GLU A 98 -16.01 0.24 -5.26
N ILE A 99 -15.88 -0.83 -4.45
CA ILE A 99 -14.72 -1.72 -4.48
C ILE A 99 -14.66 -2.45 -5.81
N ARG A 100 -15.79 -3.01 -6.27
CA ARG A 100 -15.85 -3.65 -7.60
C ARG A 100 -15.46 -2.69 -8.72
N ARG A 101 -15.99 -1.47 -8.72
CA ARG A 101 -15.66 -0.43 -9.70
C ARG A 101 -14.17 -0.09 -9.66
N PHE A 102 -13.60 0.03 -8.47
CA PHE A 102 -12.17 0.29 -8.32
C PHE A 102 -11.31 -0.88 -8.84
N MET A 103 -11.63 -2.12 -8.46
CA MET A 103 -10.88 -3.30 -8.90
C MET A 103 -10.98 -3.53 -10.41
N SER A 104 -12.19 -3.41 -10.98
CA SER A 104 -12.39 -3.56 -12.42
C SER A 104 -11.65 -2.47 -13.21
N LYS A 105 -11.67 -1.21 -12.76
CA LYS A 105 -10.87 -0.14 -13.34
C LYS A 105 -9.37 -0.46 -13.35
N ASN A 106 -8.83 -0.97 -12.24
CA ASN A 106 -7.42 -1.36 -12.17
C ASN A 106 -7.09 -2.59 -13.01
N LEU A 107 -8.02 -3.54 -13.14
CA LEU A 107 -7.87 -4.67 -14.05
C LEU A 107 -7.77 -4.21 -15.51
N PHE A 108 -8.59 -3.24 -15.91
CA PHE A 108 -8.55 -2.69 -17.27
C PHE A 108 -7.23 -1.99 -17.60
N TYR A 109 -6.54 -1.40 -16.61
CA TYR A 109 -5.19 -0.83 -16.82
C TYR A 109 -4.13 -1.86 -17.22
N LYS A 110 -4.38 -3.15 -16.96
CA LYS A 110 -3.47 -4.23 -17.38
C LYS A 110 -3.67 -4.70 -18.80
N LEU A 111 -4.80 -4.35 -19.45
CA LEU A 111 -5.08 -4.84 -20.79
C LEU A 111 -3.99 -4.36 -21.76
N PRO A 112 -3.46 -5.27 -22.61
CA PRO A 112 -2.48 -4.88 -23.61
C PRO A 112 -3.10 -3.82 -24.53
N PHE A 113 -2.30 -2.83 -24.91
CA PHE A 113 -2.67 -1.68 -25.74
C PHE A 113 -3.70 -0.70 -25.11
N LEU A 114 -4.84 -1.18 -24.63
CA LEU A 114 -5.92 -0.36 -24.05
C LEU A 114 -5.60 0.18 -22.66
N GLY A 115 -4.85 -0.57 -21.85
CA GLY A 115 -4.57 -0.22 -20.45
C GLY A 115 -3.86 1.12 -20.29
N LYS A 116 -2.89 1.42 -21.16
CA LYS A 116 -2.19 2.73 -21.18
C LYS A 116 -3.15 3.88 -21.49
N LYS A 117 -4.07 3.69 -22.43
CA LYS A 117 -5.05 4.72 -22.81
C LYS A 117 -6.02 5.02 -21.67
N LEU A 118 -6.54 3.97 -21.02
CA LEU A 118 -7.43 4.10 -19.87
C LEU A 118 -6.72 4.70 -18.66
N PHE A 119 -5.47 4.31 -18.40
CA PHE A 119 -4.68 4.92 -17.33
C PHE A 119 -4.40 6.39 -17.62
N ALA A 120 -4.09 6.74 -18.88
CA ALA A 120 -3.86 8.11 -19.29
C ALA A 120 -5.09 9.01 -19.06
N GLU A 121 -6.31 8.52 -19.29
CA GLU A 121 -7.54 9.26 -18.98
C GLU A 121 -7.64 9.61 -17.48
N GLU A 122 -7.21 8.70 -16.60
CA GLU A 122 -7.18 8.97 -15.17
C GLU A 122 -6.05 9.91 -14.77
N ALA A 123 -4.86 9.74 -15.35
CA ALA A 123 -3.70 10.58 -15.11
C ALA A 123 -3.87 12.01 -15.66
N ARG A 124 -4.75 12.21 -16.67
CA ARG A 124 -5.10 13.53 -17.20
C ARG A 124 -5.80 14.45 -16.21
N LYS A 125 -6.33 13.90 -15.12
CA LYS A 125 -6.82 14.69 -13.97
C LYS A 125 -5.69 15.45 -13.26
N ILE A 126 -4.44 15.02 -13.43
CA ILE A 126 -3.24 15.66 -12.91
C ILE A 126 -2.51 16.41 -14.03
N ILE A 127 -2.35 15.77 -15.20
CA ILE A 127 -1.64 16.32 -16.35
C ILE A 127 -2.58 16.33 -17.57
N PRO A 128 -3.36 17.40 -17.80
CA PRO A 128 -4.41 17.41 -18.82
C PRO A 128 -3.96 17.04 -20.24
N LYS A 129 -2.73 17.39 -20.60
CA LYS A 129 -2.13 17.14 -21.93
C LYS A 129 -1.32 15.84 -22.02
N LEU A 130 -1.49 14.91 -21.07
CA LEU A 130 -0.74 13.66 -21.04
C LEU A 130 -1.02 12.79 -22.28
N LYS A 131 0.07 12.35 -22.91
CA LYS A 131 0.10 11.47 -24.07
C LYS A 131 0.35 10.03 -23.63
N HIS A 132 -0.60 9.13 -23.86
CA HIS A 132 -0.51 7.73 -23.44
C HIS A 132 0.67 6.96 -24.06
N GLU A 133 1.15 7.42 -25.21
CA GLU A 133 2.27 6.87 -25.98
C GLU A 133 3.58 6.93 -25.20
N HIS A 134 3.76 7.95 -24.36
CA HIS A 134 4.99 8.13 -23.57
C HIS A 134 4.93 7.40 -22.22
N LEU A 135 3.82 6.73 -21.89
CA LEU A 135 3.72 5.96 -20.66
C LEU A 135 4.53 4.66 -20.78
N VAL A 136 5.50 4.48 -19.89
CA VAL A 136 6.31 3.26 -19.80
C VAL A 136 5.96 2.54 -18.50
N PHE A 137 5.45 1.32 -18.60
CA PHE A 137 5.04 0.54 -17.42
C PHE A 137 6.24 0.19 -16.55
N LYS A 138 6.08 0.33 -15.23
CA LYS A 138 7.04 -0.08 -14.21
C LYS A 138 6.32 -0.87 -13.13
N LYS A 139 6.81 -2.08 -12.88
CA LYS A 139 6.36 -2.91 -11.77
C LYS A 139 6.72 -2.23 -10.46
N GLY A 140 5.76 -2.06 -9.57
CA GLY A 140 6.02 -1.47 -8.25
C GLY A 140 5.90 -2.47 -7.12
N GLY A 141 6.05 -1.98 -5.89
CA GLY A 141 6.11 -2.80 -4.68
C GLY A 141 4.87 -3.64 -4.44
N VAL A 142 5.07 -4.82 -3.83
CA VAL A 142 4.01 -5.66 -3.28
C VAL A 142 3.85 -5.31 -1.81
N ARG A 143 2.62 -5.09 -1.36
CA ARG A 143 2.30 -4.78 0.04
C ARG A 143 1.22 -5.72 0.58
N PRO A 144 1.28 -6.09 1.87
CA PRO A 144 0.20 -6.77 2.53
C PRO A 144 -0.99 -5.83 2.74
N GLN A 145 -2.20 -6.36 2.59
CA GLN A 145 -3.45 -5.72 2.95
C GLN A 145 -4.21 -6.64 3.90
N LEU A 146 -4.47 -6.12 5.09
CA LEU A 146 -5.10 -6.86 6.17
C LEU A 146 -6.62 -6.96 5.95
N ILE A 147 -7.14 -8.16 6.14
CA ILE A 147 -8.56 -8.50 6.09
C ILE A 147 -8.97 -8.98 7.48
N ASP A 148 -9.95 -8.31 8.05
CA ASP A 148 -10.67 -8.78 9.23
C ASP A 148 -11.64 -9.88 8.78
N ILE A 149 -11.32 -11.12 9.16
CA ILE A 149 -12.10 -12.30 8.77
C ILE A 149 -13.44 -12.33 9.50
N LYS A 150 -13.46 -11.89 10.76
CA LYS A 150 -14.66 -11.90 11.61
C LYS A 150 -15.71 -10.94 11.08
N ASN A 151 -15.30 -9.71 10.77
CA ASN A 151 -16.19 -8.66 10.27
C ASN A 151 -16.29 -8.64 8.74
N LYS A 152 -15.50 -9.47 8.03
CA LYS A 152 -15.44 -9.58 6.56
C LYS A 152 -15.19 -8.23 5.89
N LYS A 153 -14.24 -7.47 6.44
CA LYS A 153 -13.88 -6.12 6.02
C LYS A 153 -12.38 -5.99 5.81
N MET A 154 -12.02 -5.06 4.93
CA MET A 154 -10.63 -4.68 4.74
C MET A 154 -10.25 -3.61 5.75
N LEU A 155 -9.14 -3.79 6.45
CA LEU A 155 -8.69 -2.85 7.47
C LEU A 155 -7.85 -1.74 6.85
N LEU A 156 -8.17 -0.50 7.23
CA LEU A 156 -7.51 0.70 6.75
C LEU A 156 -6.49 1.21 7.77
N GLY A 157 -5.37 1.72 7.26
CA GLY A 157 -4.30 2.27 8.07
C GLY A 157 -3.43 1.21 8.73
N GLU A 158 -2.43 1.68 9.45
CA GLU A 158 -1.50 0.84 10.20
C GLU A 158 -2.16 0.10 11.35
N ARG A 159 -1.64 -1.09 11.65
CA ARG A 159 -2.07 -1.90 12.77
C ARG A 159 -0.85 -2.56 13.39
N ASN A 160 -0.68 -2.30 14.68
CA ASN A 160 0.32 -2.93 15.51
C ASN A 160 -0.38 -3.96 16.42
N PHE A 161 0.12 -5.19 16.41
CA PHE A 161 -0.39 -6.28 17.26
C PHE A 161 0.69 -6.67 18.28
N TYR A 162 0.36 -6.52 19.55
CA TYR A 162 1.28 -6.63 20.67
C TYR A 162 1.10 -7.97 21.40
N PHE A 163 2.20 -8.70 21.60
CA PHE A 163 2.23 -10.03 22.22
C PHE A 163 3.43 -10.14 23.17
N GLY A 164 3.35 -9.48 24.33
CA GLY A 164 4.48 -9.37 25.25
C GLY A 164 5.68 -8.75 24.53
N LYS A 165 6.81 -9.45 24.47
CA LYS A 165 8.05 -8.98 23.82
C LYS A 165 8.03 -9.00 22.28
N LEU A 166 6.92 -9.39 21.65
CA LEU A 166 6.77 -9.44 20.20
C LEU A 166 5.75 -8.40 19.72
N VAL A 167 6.06 -7.74 18.61
CA VAL A 167 5.15 -6.80 17.94
C VAL A 167 5.08 -7.14 16.46
N PHE A 168 3.87 -7.40 15.95
CA PHE A 168 3.63 -7.47 14.51
C PHE A 168 3.10 -6.12 14.02
N CYS A 169 3.93 -5.40 13.29
CA CYS A 169 3.56 -4.15 12.64
C CYS A 169 3.14 -4.44 11.20
N ILE A 170 1.88 -4.13 10.87
CA ILE A 170 1.36 -4.19 9.52
C ILE A 170 0.99 -2.76 9.12
N THR A 171 1.75 -2.21 8.19
CA THR A 171 1.54 -0.83 7.73
C THR A 171 1.16 -0.83 6.25
N PRO A 172 -0.15 -0.86 5.93
CA PRO A 172 -0.64 -0.51 4.61
C PRO A 172 -0.21 0.92 4.24
N SER A 173 -0.24 1.24 2.94
CA SER A 173 0.09 2.61 2.49
C SER A 173 -0.82 3.64 3.15
N PRO A 174 -0.29 4.83 3.55
CA PRO A 174 1.07 5.33 3.34
C PRO A 174 2.05 5.04 4.49
N GLY A 175 2.82 3.94 4.39
CA GLY A 175 3.72 3.54 5.48
C GLY A 175 4.97 4.38 5.68
N ALA A 176 5.44 5.09 4.65
CA ALA A 176 6.56 6.02 4.82
C ALA A 176 6.19 7.18 5.75
N SER A 177 5.00 7.74 5.58
CA SER A 177 4.50 8.87 6.39
C SER A 177 4.37 8.52 7.86
N ALA A 178 3.98 7.29 8.17
CA ALA A 178 3.79 6.85 9.55
C ALA A 178 5.00 6.13 10.17
N SER A 179 6.10 6.02 9.42
CA SER A 179 7.27 5.23 9.86
C SER A 179 7.89 5.74 11.16
N LEU A 180 8.01 7.05 11.35
CA LEU A 180 8.61 7.65 12.55
C LEU A 180 7.73 7.45 13.80
N LEU A 181 6.42 7.65 13.66
CA LEU A 181 5.48 7.42 14.76
C LEU A 181 5.47 5.94 15.16
N ASN A 182 5.39 5.03 14.20
CA ASN A 182 5.49 3.59 14.47
C ASN A 182 6.82 3.22 15.14
N ALA A 183 7.94 3.78 14.67
CA ALA A 183 9.25 3.52 15.28
C ALA A 183 9.29 3.98 16.74
N TYR A 184 8.72 5.15 17.03
CA TYR A 184 8.59 5.68 18.38
C TYR A 184 7.75 4.77 19.28
N GLU A 185 6.50 4.50 18.89
CA GLU A 185 5.54 3.72 19.68
C GLU A 185 6.03 2.29 19.95
N ILE A 186 6.50 1.61 18.90
CA ILE A 186 6.95 0.22 18.99
C ILE A 186 8.23 0.15 19.82
N SER A 187 9.17 1.08 19.65
CA SER A 187 10.41 1.08 20.43
C SER A 187 10.14 1.34 21.92
N SER A 188 9.27 2.29 22.23
CA SER A 188 8.82 2.57 23.60
C SER A 188 8.18 1.34 24.24
N TYR A 189 7.26 0.68 23.53
CA TYR A 189 6.61 -0.56 23.97
C TYR A 189 7.62 -1.69 24.20
N VAL A 190 8.48 -1.98 23.23
CA VAL A 190 9.45 -3.09 23.32
C VAL A 190 10.47 -2.85 24.44
N CYS A 191 10.94 -1.62 24.61
CA CYS A 191 11.81 -1.26 25.72
C CYS A 191 11.14 -1.53 27.07
N LYS A 192 9.87 -1.15 27.23
CA LYS A 192 9.09 -1.44 28.45
C LYS A 192 8.99 -2.94 28.73
N GLU A 193 8.64 -3.75 27.72
CA GLU A 193 8.51 -5.21 27.85
C GLU A 193 9.84 -5.93 28.16
N LEU A 194 10.97 -5.29 27.83
CA LEU A 194 12.32 -5.79 28.08
C LEU A 194 12.97 -5.21 29.35
N ASP A 195 12.24 -4.39 30.11
CA ASP A 195 12.78 -3.63 31.25
C ASP A 195 14.03 -2.83 30.86
N LYS A 196 13.93 -2.12 29.73
CA LYS A 196 14.98 -1.25 29.18
C LYS A 196 14.49 0.19 29.11
N LYS A 197 15.42 1.12 29.28
CA LYS A 197 15.17 2.55 29.10
C LYS A 197 15.10 2.87 27.61
N PHE A 198 13.98 3.44 27.17
CA PHE A 198 13.88 4.13 25.90
C PHE A 198 14.29 5.60 26.10
N TYR A 199 15.27 6.07 25.33
CA TYR A 199 15.76 7.45 25.41
C TYR A 199 14.87 8.37 24.55
N GLU A 200 13.64 8.58 25.00
CA GLU A 200 12.60 9.33 24.29
C GLU A 200 13.07 10.74 23.88
N ASP A 201 13.65 11.51 24.80
CA ASP A 201 14.13 12.87 24.48
C ASP A 201 15.23 12.85 23.40
N GLU A 202 16.13 11.87 23.42
CA GLU A 202 17.18 11.72 22.40
C GLU A 202 16.58 11.39 21.03
N PHE A 203 15.59 10.49 21.00
CA PHE A 203 14.89 10.11 19.77
C PHE A 203 14.16 11.32 19.15
N ILE A 204 13.40 12.05 19.97
CA ILE A 204 12.64 13.22 19.55
C ILE A 204 13.57 14.31 19.03
N ASN A 205 14.68 14.57 19.74
CA ASN A 205 15.67 15.57 19.32
C ASN A 205 16.39 15.17 18.04
N TYR A 206 16.76 13.90 17.88
CA TYR A 206 17.45 13.40 16.69
C TYR A 206 16.59 13.55 15.43
N PHE A 207 15.32 13.14 15.50
CA PHE A 207 14.38 13.23 14.37
C PHE A 207 13.68 14.59 14.26
N LYS A 208 13.96 15.52 15.18
CA LYS A 208 13.35 16.87 15.22
C LYS A 208 11.83 16.81 15.23
N ILE A 209 11.26 15.90 16.03
CA ILE A 209 9.83 15.72 16.14
C ILE A 209 9.29 16.76 17.12
N GLU A 210 8.21 17.45 16.76
CA GLU A 210 7.49 18.30 17.71
C GLU A 210 6.69 17.40 18.66
N LYS A 211 6.91 17.53 19.98
CA LYS A 211 6.26 16.66 20.99
C LYS A 211 4.73 16.66 20.88
N GLU A 212 4.15 17.75 20.42
CA GLU A 212 2.71 17.91 20.19
C GLU A 212 2.16 16.95 19.13
N ASN A 213 3.00 16.50 18.18
CA ASN A 213 2.62 15.58 17.11
C ASN A 213 2.68 14.09 17.51
N ILE A 214 3.04 13.78 18.77
CA ILE A 214 3.16 12.41 19.30
C ILE A 214 1.92 12.03 20.16
N GLN A 215 0.89 12.89 20.22
CA GLN A 215 -0.31 12.66 21.04
C GLN A 215 -1.25 11.58 20.50
#